data_AF-A0A1F9EXF3-F1
#
_entry.id   AF-A0A1F9EXF3-F1
#
_cell.length_a   1.000
_cell.length_b   1.000
_cell.length_c   1.000
_cell.angle_alpha   90.00
_cell.angle_beta   90.00
_cell.angle_gamma   90.00
#
_symmetry.space_group_name_H-M   'P 1'
#
loop_
_entity.id
_entity.type
_entity.pdbx_description
1 polymer ?
#
loop_
_entity_poly.entity_id
_entity_poly.type
_entity_poly.pdbx_seq_one_letter_code
_entity_poly.pdbx_strand_id
1 'polypeptide(L)'
;MNQELTIEEVQIEGEVLDPNGDILPLDWALKVNGLLIGLKDSNDETLALGVIRSYFEEKKMLRVLTPLREMERVKTIQLSSLRQILVYEE
;
A
#
# COMPACT_ATOMS: atom_id res chain seq x y z
N MET A 1 -10.13 2.68 10.61
CA MET A 1 -10.41 1.37 11.24
C MET A 1 -9.46 0.35 10.64
N ASN A 2 -9.16 -0.76 11.33
CA ASN A 2 -8.34 -1.81 10.74
C ASN A 2 -9.22 -2.67 9.83
N GLN A 3 -8.81 -2.82 8.58
CA GLN A 3 -9.45 -3.66 7.58
C GLN A 3 -8.45 -4.72 7.12
N GLU A 4 -8.95 -5.86 6.66
CA GLU A 4 -8.15 -6.96 6.14
C GLU A 4 -8.48 -7.17 4.66
N LEU A 5 -7.45 -7.41 3.86
CA LEU A 5 -7.55 -7.58 2.42
C LEU A 5 -6.71 -8.78 1.99
N THR A 6 -7.32 -9.71 1.25
CA THR A 6 -6.61 -10.84 0.64
C THR A 6 -5.88 -10.36 -0.61
N ILE A 7 -4.57 -10.54 -0.65
CA ILE A 7 -3.73 -9.99 -1.73
C ILE A 7 -3.86 -10.77 -3.04
N GLU A 8 -4.21 -12.06 -2.98
CA GLU A 8 -4.32 -12.90 -4.18
C GLU A 8 -5.42 -12.44 -5.15
N GLU A 9 -6.41 -11.68 -4.66
CA GLU A 9 -7.55 -11.19 -5.45
C GLU A 9 -7.41 -9.73 -5.88
N VAL A 10 -6.27 -9.09 -5.59
CA VAL A 10 -6.04 -7.67 -5.92
C VAL A 10 -4.75 -7.51 -6.71
N GLN A 11 -4.81 -6.64 -7.71
CA GLN A 11 -3.63 -6.22 -8.44
C GLN A 11 -2.78 -5.31 -7.54
N ILE A 12 -1.45 -5.44 -7.63
CA ILE A 12 -0.54 -4.49 -7.00
C ILE A 12 0.20 -3.73 -8.10
N GLU A 13 0.27 -2.42 -7.94
CA GLU A 13 1.00 -1.53 -8.84
C GLU A 13 1.86 -0.54 -8.07
N GLY A 14 2.77 0.12 -8.78
CA GLY A 14 3.68 1.10 -8.22
C GLY A 14 4.91 0.48 -7.56
N GLU A 15 5.79 1.35 -7.09
CA GLU A 15 7.10 0.99 -6.56
C GLU A 15 7.31 1.68 -5.21
N VAL A 16 8.08 1.02 -4.34
CA VAL A 16 8.55 1.60 -3.07
C VAL A 16 10.06 1.64 -3.13
N LEU A 17 10.62 2.81 -2.93
CA LEU A 17 12.06 3.00 -2.91
C LEU A 17 12.64 2.86 -1.50
N ASP A 18 13.86 2.37 -1.41
CA ASP A 18 14.69 2.41 -0.21
C ASP A 18 15.31 3.82 0.00
N PRO A 19 16.05 4.06 1.08
CA PRO A 19 16.72 5.35 1.31
C PRO A 19 17.77 5.75 0.26
N ASN A 20 18.31 4.79 -0.50
CA ASN A 20 19.26 5.05 -1.59
C ASN A 20 18.55 5.36 -2.91
N GLY A 21 17.23 5.16 -2.98
CA GLY A 21 16.42 5.33 -4.17
C GLY A 21 16.28 4.06 -5.00
N ASP A 22 16.70 2.91 -4.48
CA ASP A 22 16.57 1.61 -5.14
C ASP A 22 15.18 1.02 -4.89
N ILE A 23 14.62 0.33 -5.89
CA ILE A 23 13.29 -0.30 -5.78
C ILE A 23 13.35 -1.48 -4.81
N LEU A 24 12.50 -1.45 -3.79
CA LEU A 24 12.29 -2.56 -2.88
C LEU A 24 11.52 -3.70 -3.58
N PRO A 25 11.92 -4.96 -3.37
CA PRO A 25 11.11 -6.11 -3.73
C PRO A 25 9.69 -6.00 -3.16
N LEU A 26 8.69 -6.45 -3.92
CA LEU A 26 7.28 -6.31 -3.54
C LEU A 26 6.97 -6.97 -2.19
N ASP A 27 7.52 -8.15 -1.93
CA ASP A 27 7.36 -8.86 -0.67
C ASP A 27 7.93 -8.10 0.53
N TRP A 28 8.93 -7.25 0.31
CA TRP A 28 9.49 -6.35 1.33
C TRP A 28 8.62 -5.10 1.48
N ALA A 29 8.19 -4.51 0.37
CA ALA A 29 7.31 -3.34 0.37
C ALA A 29 6.03 -3.59 1.18
N LEU A 30 5.41 -4.77 1.02
CA LEU A 30 4.21 -5.18 1.78
C LEU A 30 4.48 -5.34 3.29
N LYS A 31 5.73 -5.57 3.70
CA LYS A 31 6.13 -5.71 5.11
C LYS A 31 6.43 -4.36 5.77
N VAL A 32 6.45 -3.25 5.02
CA VAL A 32 6.70 -1.90 5.57
C VAL A 32 5.47 -1.42 6.34
N ASN A 33 5.53 -1.51 7.67
CA ASN A 33 4.52 -0.92 8.55
C ASN A 33 4.56 0.62 8.44
N GLY A 34 3.41 1.23 8.21
CA GLY A 34 3.31 2.67 8.01
C GLY A 34 3.37 3.12 6.55
N LEU A 35 3.55 2.22 5.59
CA LEU A 35 3.53 2.58 4.18
C LEU A 35 2.14 3.07 3.76
N LEU A 36 2.08 4.26 3.17
CA LEU A 36 0.87 4.82 2.59
C LEU A 36 0.58 4.15 1.25
N ILE A 37 -0.66 3.71 1.05
CA ILE A 37 -1.12 3.02 -0.15
C ILE A 37 -2.42 3.64 -0.67
N GLY A 38 -2.60 3.61 -1.98
CA GLY A 38 -3.88 3.88 -2.63
C GLY A 38 -4.71 2.60 -2.72
N LEU A 39 -6.00 2.69 -2.42
CA LEU A 39 -6.97 1.62 -2.61
C LEU A 39 -7.89 2.01 -3.76
N LYS A 40 -7.84 1.25 -4.87
CA LYS A 40 -8.54 1.57 -6.10
C LYS A 40 -9.54 0.49 -6.50
N ASP A 41 -10.56 0.88 -7.25
CA ASP A 41 -11.52 -0.05 -7.85
C ASP A 41 -11.04 -0.59 -9.21
N SER A 42 -11.91 -1.32 -9.92
CA SER A 42 -11.61 -1.90 -11.24
C SER A 42 -11.47 -0.88 -12.36
N ASN A 43 -11.89 0.38 -12.15
CA ASN A 43 -11.82 1.46 -13.13
C ASN A 43 -10.61 2.37 -12.89
N ASP A 44 -9.67 1.94 -12.03
CA ASP A 44 -8.51 2.71 -11.60
C ASP A 44 -8.86 3.96 -10.75
N GLU A 45 -10.12 4.09 -10.29
CA GLU A 45 -10.51 5.18 -9.41
C GLU A 45 -10.02 4.94 -7.97
N THR A 46 -9.36 5.94 -7.39
CA THR A 46 -8.91 5.87 -5.98
C THR A 46 -10.11 6.05 -5.05
N LEU A 47 -10.52 4.96 -4.40
CA LEU A 47 -11.62 4.95 -3.43
C LEU A 47 -11.20 5.54 -2.09
N ALA A 48 -9.98 5.25 -1.65
CA ALA A 48 -9.44 5.74 -0.39
C ALA A 48 -7.92 5.61 -0.34
N LEU A 49 -7.33 6.29 0.65
CA LEU A 49 -5.99 5.98 1.12
C LEU A 49 -6.03 4.99 2.29
N GLY A 50 -4.95 4.23 2.43
CA GLY A 50 -4.74 3.31 3.51
C GLY A 50 -3.30 3.33 4.00
N VAL A 51 -3.06 2.81 5.20
CA VAL A 51 -1.72 2.62 5.74
C VAL A 51 -1.52 1.16 6.09
N ILE A 52 -0.46 0.54 5.60
CA ILE A 52 -0.13 -0.86 5.95
C ILE A 52 0.16 -0.94 7.45
N ARG A 53 -0.51 -1.86 8.14
CA ARG A 53 -0.24 -2.19 9.55
C ARG A 53 0.55 -3.47 9.70
N SER A 54 0.27 -4.46 8.86
CA SER A 54 0.99 -5.74 8.85
C SER A 54 0.65 -6.54 7.60
N TYR A 55 1.56 -7.41 7.18
CA TYR A 55 1.33 -8.40 6.13
C TYR A 55 1.56 -9.81 6.70
N PHE A 56 0.54 -10.67 6.58
CA PHE A 56 0.60 -12.07 6.99
C PHE A 56 0.88 -12.93 5.77
N GLU A 57 2.16 -13.23 5.53
CA GLU A 57 2.63 -13.90 4.32
C GLU A 57 2.01 -15.29 4.10
N GLU A 58 1.85 -16.07 5.18
CA GLU A 58 1.23 -17.41 5.14
C GLU A 58 -0.24 -17.38 4.70
N LYS A 59 -0.94 -16.28 5.00
CA LYS A 59 -2.36 -16.10 4.71
C LYS A 59 -2.59 -15.18 3.51
N LYS A 60 -1.51 -14.68 2.89
CA LYS A 60 -1.53 -13.64 1.85
C LYS A 60 -2.48 -12.49 2.18
N MET A 61 -2.47 -12.04 3.44
CA MET A 61 -3.44 -11.08 3.96
C MET A 61 -2.75 -9.79 4.41
N LEU A 62 -3.20 -8.66 3.88
CA LEU A 62 -2.76 -7.33 4.28
C LEU A 62 -3.74 -6.72 5.28
N ARG A 63 -3.22 -6.25 6.41
CA ARG A 63 -4.00 -5.42 7.33
C ARG A 63 -3.71 -3.97 7.05
N VAL A 64 -4.75 -3.22 6.75
CA VAL A 64 -4.69 -1.81 6.34
C VAL A 64 -5.51 -0.97 7.30
N LEU A 65 -4.95 0.16 7.75
CA LEU A 65 -5.71 1.19 8.42
C LEU A 65 -6.32 2.13 7.38
N THR A 66 -7.65 2.12 7.26
CA THR A 66 -8.38 2.99 6.33
C THR A 66 -9.78 3.32 6.88
N PRO A 67 -10.37 4.48 6.51
CA PRO A 67 -11.79 4.74 6.77
C PRO A 67 -12.72 3.98 5.80
N LEU A 68 -12.20 3.41 4.70
CA LEU A 68 -12.98 2.68 3.72
C LEU A 68 -13.69 1.48 4.36
N ARG A 69 -14.99 1.34 4.10
CA ARG A 69 -15.83 0.26 4.63
C ARG A 69 -16.07 -0.86 3.61
N GLU A 70 -16.23 -0.48 2.35
CA GLU A 70 -16.54 -1.38 1.22
C GLU A 70 -15.24 -1.93 0.63
N MET A 71 -14.50 -2.72 1.40
CA MET A 71 -13.20 -3.25 1.00
C MET A 71 -13.28 -4.22 -0.19
N GLU A 72 -14.43 -4.85 -0.41
CA GLU A 72 -14.73 -5.73 -1.54
C GLU A 72 -14.65 -5.02 -2.91
N ARG A 73 -14.80 -3.68 -2.91
CA ARG A 73 -14.65 -2.85 -4.11
C ARG A 73 -13.20 -2.63 -4.50
N VAL A 74 -12.26 -2.85 -3.58
CA VAL A 74 -10.83 -2.70 -3.86
C VAL A 74 -10.38 -3.82 -4.80
N LYS A 75 -9.84 -3.43 -5.94
CA LYS A 75 -9.26 -4.33 -6.96
C LYS A 75 -7.79 -4.08 -7.20
N THR A 76 -7.31 -2.88 -6.85
CA THR A 76 -5.89 -2.54 -6.98
C THR A 76 -5.38 -1.86 -5.72
N ILE A 77 -4.20 -2.29 -5.25
CA ILE A 77 -3.40 -1.58 -4.26
C ILE A 77 -2.28 -0.85 -5.00
N GLN A 78 -2.28 0.48 -4.91
CA GLN A 78 -1.19 1.30 -5.41
C GLN A 78 -0.18 1.56 -4.31
N LEU A 79 1.02 1.04 -4.49
CA LEU A 79 2.18 1.37 -3.67
C LEU A 79 2.77 2.69 -4.16
N SER A 80 3.17 3.55 -3.22
CA SER A 80 3.96 4.72 -3.55
C SER A 80 4.95 5.03 -2.45
N SER A 81 6.20 5.25 -2.83
CA SER A 81 7.15 5.94 -1.97
C SER A 81 6.98 7.44 -2.12
N LEU A 82 6.68 8.13 -1.01
CA LEU A 82 6.90 9.56 -0.92
C LEU A 82 8.41 9.79 -0.90
N ARG A 83 8.97 10.29 -2.00
CA ARG A 83 10.35 10.78 -1.99
C ARG A 83 10.38 11.98 -1.04
N GLN A 84 10.96 11.83 0.15
CA GLN A 84 11.25 12.99 0.99
C GLN A 84 12.28 13.83 0.25
N ILE A 85 11.82 14.88 -0.44
CA ILE A 85 12.69 15.94 -0.89
C ILE A 85 13.09 16.69 0.38
N LEU A 86 14.30 16.42 0.89
CA LEU A 86 14.89 17.22 1.95
C LEU A 86 15.14 18.61 1.37
N VAL A 87 14.17 19.51 1.56
CA VAL A 87 14.38 20.94 1.32
C VAL A 87 15.22 21.42 2.50
N TYR A 88 16.52 21.60 2.28
CA TYR A 88 17.33 22.39 3.19
C TYR A 88 16.85 23.85 3.03
N GLU A 89 16.23 24.39 4.07
CA GLU A 89 16.11 25.86 4.18
C GLU A 89 17.54 26.39 4.40
N GLU A 90 18.01 27.24 3.48
CA GLU A 90 19.29 27.99 3.62
C GLU A 90 19.23 29.02 4.74
#